data_AF-A0A960D6J1-F1
#
_entry.id   AF-A0A960D6J1-F1
#
_cell.length_a   1.000
_cell.length_b   1.000
_cell.length_c   1.000
_cell.angle_alpha   90.00
_cell.angle_beta   90.00
_cell.angle_gamma   90.00
#
_symmetry.space_group_name_H-M   'P 1'
#
loop_
_entity.id
_entity.type
_entity.pdbx_description
1 polymer ?
#
loop_
_entity_poly.entity_id
_entity_poly.type
_entity_poly.pdbx_seq_one_letter_code
_entity_poly.pdbx_strand_id
1 'polypeptide(L)' 'QLSARISGAEGSLRVVADKKPKDAETKQFVAAMTERLTALSAAVTAAENMPGPRRRAAHAAITEQLDGIDADLMARLGVL' A
#
# COMPACT_ATOMS: atom_id res chain seq x y z
N GLN A 1 0.85 -13.14 4.59
CA GLN A 1 0.78 -12.70 3.18
C GLN A 1 0.70 -11.17 3.04
N LEU A 2 -0.06 -10.46 3.88
CA LEU A 2 -0.22 -9.00 3.78
C LEU A 2 1.10 -8.23 3.74
N SER A 3 2.07 -8.57 4.59
CA SER A 3 3.41 -7.93 4.58
C SER A 3 4.14 -8.10 3.24
N ALA A 4 4.03 -9.26 2.60
CA ALA A 4 4.61 -9.50 1.28
C ALA A 4 3.90 -8.67 0.20
N ARG A 5 2.58 -8.53 0.30
CA ARG A 5 1.80 -7.68 -0.61
C ARG A 5 2.18 -6.20 -0.46
N ILE A 6 2.33 -5.71 0.77
CA ILE A 6 2.80 -4.34 1.04
C ILE A 6 4.18 -4.12 0.41
N SER A 7 5.11 -5.05 0.61
CA SER A 7 6.45 -4.96 -0.01
C SER A 7 6.39 -4.94 -1.54
N GLY A 8 5.47 -5.70 -2.15
CA GLY A 8 5.20 -5.63 -3.59
C GLY A 8 4.69 -4.26 -4.04
N ALA A 9 3.72 -3.69 -3.31
CA ALA A 9 3.18 -2.36 -3.59
C ALA A 9 4.24 -1.25 -3.44
N GLU A 10 5.13 -1.34 -2.44
CA GLU A 10 6.28 -0.44 -2.29
C GLU A 10 7.23 -0.52 -3.49
N GLY A 11 7.47 -1.73 -4.02
CA GLY A 11 8.25 -1.93 -5.25
C GLY A 11 7.61 -1.22 -6.44
N SER A 12 6.31 -1.42 -6.67
CA SER A 12 5.54 -0.74 -7.72
C SER A 12 5.54 0.78 -7.54
N LEU A 13 5.45 1.27 -6.30
CA LEU A 13 5.50 2.70 -6.00
C LEU A 13 6.84 3.34 -6.38
N ARG A 14 7.96 2.62 -6.19
CA ARG A 14 9.28 3.07 -6.67
C ARG A 14 9.29 3.19 -8.19
N VAL A 15 8.71 2.23 -8.91
CA VAL A 15 8.59 2.32 -10.38
C VAL A 15 7.77 3.55 -10.80
N VAL A 16 6.69 3.88 -10.09
CA VAL A 16 5.91 5.11 -10.33
C VAL A 16 6.78 6.35 -10.13
N ALA A 17 7.56 6.41 -9.04
CA ALA A 17 8.48 7.52 -8.77
C ALA A 17 9.53 7.69 -9.88
N ASP A 18 10.09 6.57 -10.37
CA ASP A 18 11.13 6.55 -11.39
C ASP A 18 10.62 6.93 -12.79
N LYS A 19 9.35 6.67 -13.11
CA LYS A 19 8.75 7.05 -14.40
C LYS A 19 8.63 8.57 -14.57
N LYS A 20 8.34 9.32 -13.50
CA LYS A 20 8.13 10.77 -13.55
C LYS A 20 8.76 11.51 -12.36
N PRO A 21 10.09 11.44 -12.19
CA PRO A 21 10.76 11.91 -10.96
C PRO A 21 10.75 13.44 -10.78
N LYS A 22 10.41 14.20 -11.81
CA LYS A 22 10.30 15.67 -11.75
C LYS A 22 8.85 16.16 -11.61
N ASP A 23 7.88 15.28 -11.77
CA ASP A 23 6.47 15.63 -11.72
C ASP A 23 6.02 15.85 -10.26
N ALA A 24 5.43 17.01 -9.99
CA ALA A 24 5.04 17.39 -8.63
C ALA A 24 3.89 16.52 -8.11
N GLU A 25 2.94 16.18 -8.98
CA GLU A 25 1.80 15.33 -8.64
C GLU A 25 2.27 13.90 -8.30
N THR A 26 3.18 13.34 -9.10
CA THR A 26 3.80 12.04 -8.83
C THR A 26 4.54 12.05 -7.50
N LYS A 27 5.28 13.11 -7.16
CA LYS A 27 5.96 13.21 -5.86
C LYS A 27 4.98 13.23 -4.68
N GLN A 28 3.91 14.01 -4.78
CA GLN A 28 2.87 14.07 -3.74
C GLN A 28 2.19 12.72 -3.57
N PHE A 29 1.86 12.06 -4.67
CA PHE A 29 1.31 10.71 -4.65
C PHE A 29 2.27 9.71 -3.99
N VAL A 30 3.55 9.73 -4.37
CA VAL A 30 4.56 8.83 -3.80
C VAL A 30 4.72 9.06 -2.29
N ALA A 31 4.74 10.31 -1.84
CA ALA A 31 4.77 10.62 -0.42
C ALA A 31 3.54 10.07 0.33
N ALA A 32 2.33 10.34 -0.18
CA ALA A 32 1.09 9.89 0.42
C ALA A 32 0.97 8.36 0.48
N MET A 33 1.35 7.66 -0.60
CA MET A 33 1.33 6.19 -0.62
C MET A 33 2.40 5.57 0.28
N THR A 34 3.57 6.20 0.39
CA THR A 34 4.62 5.74 1.33
C THR A 34 4.13 5.82 2.77
N GLU A 35 3.48 6.93 3.15
CA GLU A 35 2.88 7.09 4.48
C GLU A 35 1.81 6.02 4.72
N ARG A 36 0.90 5.82 3.74
CA ARG A 36 -0.18 4.84 3.86
C ARG A 36 0.34 3.40 3.97
N LEU A 37 1.32 3.00 3.16
CA LEU A 37 1.93 1.66 3.21
C LEU A 37 2.69 1.44 4.53
N THR A 38 3.34 2.48 5.05
CA THR A 38 3.99 2.45 6.38
C THR A 38 2.96 2.23 7.49
N ALA A 39 1.85 2.97 7.45
CA ALA A 39 0.77 2.81 8.43
C ALA A 39 0.12 1.41 8.34
N LEU A 40 -0.07 0.88 7.13
CA LEU A 40 -0.60 -0.47 6.93
C LEU A 40 0.36 -1.55 7.43
N SER A 41 1.68 -1.39 7.25
CA SER A 41 2.68 -2.30 7.83
C SER A 41 2.61 -2.34 9.36
N ALA A 42 2.45 -1.17 10.00
CA ALA A 42 2.25 -1.09 11.44
C ALA A 42 0.91 -1.74 11.85
N ALA A 43 -0.16 -1.52 11.08
CA ALA A 43 -1.47 -2.10 11.33
C ALA A 43 -1.46 -3.64 11.22
N VAL A 44 -0.74 -4.21 10.26
CA VAL A 44 -0.54 -5.67 10.16
C VAL A 44 0.13 -6.19 11.44
N THR A 45 1.24 -5.57 11.85
CA THR A 45 1.95 -5.95 13.09
C THR A 45 1.04 -5.88 14.32
N ALA A 46 0.21 -4.83 14.42
CA ALA A 46 -0.75 -4.69 15.50
C ALA A 46 -1.84 -5.78 15.44
N ALA A 47 -2.35 -6.09 14.25
CA ALA A 47 -3.41 -7.09 14.05
C ALA A 47 -2.95 -8.50 14.46
N GLU A 48 -1.69 -8.86 14.23
CA GLU A 48 -1.15 -10.17 14.63
C GLU A 48 -1.23 -10.41 16.14
N ASN A 49 -1.22 -9.35 16.95
CA ASN A 49 -1.35 -9.43 18.41
C ASN A 49 -2.81 -9.46 18.89
N MET A 50 -3.79 -9.37 17.99
CA MET A 50 -5.22 -9.35 18.35
C MET A 50 -5.82 -10.76 18.45
N PRO A 51 -6.91 -10.96 19.24
CA PRO A 51 -7.68 -12.20 19.25
C PRO A 51 -8.26 -12.56 17.86
N GLY A 52 -8.44 -13.85 17.59
CA GLY A 52 -8.77 -14.38 16.26
C GLY A 52 -9.88 -13.64 15.48
N PRO A 53 -11.06 -13.37 16.06
CA PRO A 53 -12.11 -12.62 15.37
C PRO A 53 -11.67 -11.19 14.99
N ARG A 54 -11.02 -10.49 15.91
CA ARG A 54 -10.56 -9.10 15.71
C ARG A 54 -9.40 -9.03 14.72
N ARG A 55 -8.47 -9.98 14.77
CA ARG A 55 -7.38 -10.11 13.80
C ARG A 55 -7.90 -10.34 12.39
N ARG A 56 -8.88 -11.24 12.21
CA ARG A 56 -9.51 -11.48 10.90
C ARG A 56 -10.20 -10.23 10.35
N ALA A 57 -10.95 -9.51 11.19
CA ALA A 57 -11.60 -8.26 10.78
C ALA A 57 -10.58 -7.20 10.37
N ALA A 58 -9.49 -7.03 11.14
CA ALA A 58 -8.40 -6.13 10.79
C ALA A 58 -7.72 -6.51 9.47
N HIS A 59 -7.45 -7.80 9.23
CA HIS A 59 -6.87 -8.27 7.98
C HIS A 59 -7.78 -8.04 6.76
N ALA A 60 -9.10 -8.18 6.93
CA ALA A 60 -10.06 -7.88 5.88
C ALA A 60 -10.02 -6.39 5.50
N ALA A 61 -10.06 -5.50 6.50
CA ALA A 61 -9.96 -4.06 6.27
C ALA A 61 -8.62 -3.65 5.63
N ILE A 62 -7.50 -4.24 6.06
CA ILE A 62 -6.18 -3.99 5.46
C ILE A 62 -6.15 -4.47 4.00
N THR A 63 -6.78 -5.61 3.71
CA THR A 63 -6.89 -6.13 2.33
C THR A 63 -7.61 -5.15 1.43
N GLU A 64 -8.78 -4.66 1.84
CA GLU A 64 -9.56 -3.68 1.07
C GLU A 64 -8.77 -2.39 0.81
N GLN A 65 -8.04 -1.90 1.81
CA GLN A 65 -7.17 -0.73 1.61
C GLN A 65 -6.04 -0.99 0.62
N LEU A 66 -5.44 -2.18 0.64
CA LEU A 66 -4.41 -2.56 -0.32
C LEU A 66 -4.97 -2.73 -1.73
N ASP A 67 -6.22 -3.20 -1.89
CA ASP A 67 -6.88 -3.26 -3.20
C ASP A 67 -7.00 -1.87 -3.84
N GLY A 68 -7.37 -0.85 -3.04
CA GLY A 68 -7.41 0.53 -3.50
C GLY A 68 -6.02 1.09 -3.87
N ILE A 69 -4.99 0.79 -3.08
CA ILE A 69 -3.61 1.21 -3.39
C ILE A 69 -3.13 0.56 -4.68
N ASP A 70 -3.37 -0.74 -4.86
CA ASP A 70 -2.96 -1.46 -6.06
C ASP A 70 -3.65 -0.89 -7.31
N ALA A 71 -4.94 -0.53 -7.22
CA ALA A 71 -5.65 0.14 -8.30
C ALA A 71 -5.03 1.50 -8.66
N ASP A 72 -4.71 2.34 -7.67
CA ASP A 72 -4.07 3.64 -7.88
C ASP A 72 -2.68 3.50 -8.51
N LEU A 73 -1.90 2.51 -8.06
CA LEU A 73 -0.59 2.19 -8.63
C LEU A 73 -0.70 1.74 -10.08
N MET A 74 -1.63 0.83 -10.39
CA MET A 74 -1.87 0.36 -11.75
C MET A 74 -2.30 1.50 -12.68
N ALA A 75 -3.16 2.41 -12.22
CA ALA A 75 -3.60 3.58 -12.98
C ALA A 75 -2.40 4.44 -13.41
N ARG A 76 -1.48 4.71 -12.48
CA ARG A 76 -0.29 5.53 -12.75
C ARG A 76 0.78 4.82 -13.57
N LEU A 77 0.84 3.49 -13.47
CA LEU A 77 1.72 2.69 -14.30
C LEU A 77 1.18 2.51 -15.73
N GLY A 78 -0.11 2.76 -15.95
CA GLY A 78 -0.79 2.65 -17.24
C GLY A 78 -1.13 1.20 -17.60
N VAL A 79 -1.48 0.38 -16.61
CA VAL A 79 -1.73 -1.07 -16.75
C VAL A 79 -3.13 -1.49 -16.30
N LEU A 80 -4.06 -0.54 -16.15
CA LEU A 80 -5.48 -0.79 -15.94
C LEU A 80 -6.21 -1.10 -17.25
#